data_AF-A0A971TCC3-F1
#
_entry.id   AF-A0A971TCC3-F1
#
_cell.length_a   1.000
_cell.length_b   1.000
_cell.length_c   1.000
_cell.angle_alpha   90.00
_cell.angle_beta   90.00
_cell.angle_gamma   90.00
#
_symmetry.space_group_name_H-M   'P 1'
#
loop_
_entity.id
_entity.type
_entity.pdbx_description
1 polymer ?
#
loop_
_entity_poly.entity_id
_entity_poly.type
_entity_poly.pdbx_seq_one_letter_code
_entity_poly.pdbx_strand_id
1 'polypeptide(L)' 'MSTASEVRTSEVRTYALSTEDLAAVDAWWRAANYLAVAQIYLMDNALLRRPMSEEDIKPRLLG' A
#
# COMPACT_ATOMS: atom_id res chain seq x y z
N MET A 1 47.11 -26.96 -19.82
CA MET A 1 46.87 -26.22 -18.56
C MET A 1 45.80 -25.19 -18.81
N SER A 2 44.53 -25.55 -18.57
CA SER A 2 43.35 -24.71 -18.79
C SER A 2 43.20 -23.74 -17.62
N THR A 3 43.61 -22.49 -17.80
CA THR A 3 43.50 -21.44 -16.78
C THR A 3 42.06 -20.95 -16.69
N ALA A 4 41.48 -21.19 -15.51
CA ALA A 4 40.43 -20.46 -14.80
C ALA A 4 39.40 -19.68 -15.64
N SER A 5 38.17 -20.21 -15.62
CA SER A 5 36.93 -19.53 -15.96
C SER A 5 36.81 -18.18 -15.24
N GLU A 6 36.74 -17.11 -16.01
CA GLU A 6 36.46 -15.76 -15.56
C GLU A 6 35.04 -15.70 -14.98
N VAL A 7 34.94 -15.52 -13.67
CA VAL A 7 33.67 -15.31 -12.97
C VAL A 7 33.15 -13.94 -13.39
N ARG A 8 32.14 -13.92 -14.28
CA ARG A 8 31.45 -12.69 -14.64
C ARG A 8 30.71 -12.16 -13.43
N THR A 9 31.23 -11.11 -12.81
CA THR A 9 30.50 -10.34 -11.79
C THR A 9 29.31 -9.68 -12.47
N SER A 10 28.10 -10.20 -12.25
CA SER A 10 26.87 -9.53 -12.69
C SER A 10 26.72 -8.22 -11.92
N GLU A 11 26.70 -7.09 -12.61
CA GLU A 11 26.37 -5.80 -11.99
C GLU A 11 24.98 -5.87 -11.36
N VAL A 12 24.92 -5.67 -10.04
CA VAL A 12 23.66 -5.42 -9.34
C VAL A 12 23.19 -4.03 -9.77
N ARG A 13 22.23 -3.98 -10.70
CA ARG A 13 21.59 -2.72 -11.08
C ARG A 13 20.68 -2.26 -9.96
N THR A 14 21.16 -1.30 -9.17
CA THR A 14 20.32 -0.59 -8.20
C THR A 14 19.43 0.39 -8.97
N TYR A 15 18.17 0.00 -9.20
CA TYR A 15 17.18 0.91 -9.75
C TYR A 15 16.62 1.75 -8.59
N ALA A 16 17.08 2.99 -8.48
CA ALA A 16 16.46 3.94 -7.57
C ALA A 16 15.05 4.26 -8.08
N LEU A 17 14.05 4.15 -7.20
CA LEU A 17 12.68 4.53 -7.51
C LEU A 17 12.62 6.04 -7.78
N SER A 18 11.83 6.43 -8.77
CA SER A 18 11.54 7.83 -9.00
C SER A 18 10.69 8.39 -7.86
N THR A 19 10.63 9.71 -7.75
CA THR A 19 9.74 10.37 -6.78
C THR A 19 8.28 10.05 -7.07
N GLU A 20 7.92 9.92 -8.34
CA GLU A 20 6.60 9.53 -8.81
C GLU A 20 6.23 8.11 -8.37
N ASP A 21 7.16 7.16 -8.46
CA ASP A 21 6.96 5.78 -8.00
C ASP A 21 6.70 5.75 -6.49
N LEU A 22 7.49 6.51 -5.71
CA LEU A 22 7.32 6.60 -4.26
C LEU A 22 5.98 7.25 -3.89
N ALA A 23 5.57 8.30 -4.60
CA ALA A 23 4.28 8.96 -4.39
C ALA A 23 3.10 8.02 -4.71
N ALA A 24 3.21 7.18 -5.74
CA ALA A 24 2.19 6.18 -6.07
C ALA A 24 2.05 5.13 -4.97
N VAL A 25 3.17 4.65 -4.40
CA VAL A 25 3.16 3.70 -3.28
C VAL A 25 2.54 4.32 -2.03
N ASP A 26 2.88 5.57 -1.70
CA ASP A 26 2.27 6.28 -0.57
C ASP A 26 0.76 6.45 -0.75
N ALA A 27 0.32 6.88 -1.93
CA ALA A 27 -1.10 7.03 -2.24
C ALA A 27 -1.86 5.70 -2.11
N TRP A 28 -1.27 4.61 -2.63
CA TRP A 28 -1.83 3.27 -2.51
C TRP A 28 -1.91 2.83 -1.04
N TRP A 29 -0.85 3.06 -0.26
CA TRP A 29 -0.81 2.70 1.15
C TRP A 29 -1.88 3.44 1.96
N ARG A 30 -2.04 4.74 1.74
CA ARG A 30 -3.09 5.55 2.37
C ARG A 30 -4.49 5.08 1.98
N ALA A 31 -4.71 4.74 0.71
CA ALA A 31 -5.99 4.21 0.25
C ALA A 31 -6.31 2.85 0.91
N ALA A 32 -5.33 1.95 0.99
CA ALA A 32 -5.49 0.66 1.65
C ALA A 32 -5.81 0.81 3.15
N ASN A 33 -5.07 1.67 3.85
CA ASN A 33 -5.30 1.92 5.28
C ASN A 33 -6.69 2.53 5.53
N TYR A 34 -7.12 3.47 4.68
CA TYR A 34 -8.44 4.08 4.78
C TYR A 34 -9.55 3.03 4.62
N LEU A 35 -9.45 2.18 3.60
CA LEU A 35 -10.42 1.11 3.35
C LEU A 35 -10.41 0.05 4.47
N ALA A 36 -9.26 -0.30 5.02
CA ALA A 36 -9.16 -1.23 6.14
C ALA A 36 -9.90 -0.71 7.38
N VAL A 37 -9.71 0.57 7.73
CA VAL A 37 -10.46 1.21 8.82
C VAL A 37 -11.96 1.24 8.50
N ALA A 38 -12.34 1.65 7.29
CA ALA A 38 -13.75 1.65 6.89
C ALA A 38 -14.39 0.25 7.00
N GLN A 39 -13.69 -0.80 6.58
CA GLN A 39 -14.16 -2.18 6.69
C GLN A 39 -14.34 -2.66 8.13
N ILE A 40 -13.51 -2.20 9.07
CA ILE A 40 -13.63 -2.57 10.49
C ILE A 40 -14.82 -1.83 11.11
N TYR A 41 -14.87 -0.51 10.95
CA TYR A 41 -15.73 0.36 11.76
C TYR A 41 -17.05 0.75 11.12
N LEU A 42 -17.14 0.80 9.78
CA LEU A 42 -18.29 1.36 9.08
C LEU A 42 -19.19 0.26 8.51
N MET A 43 -20.51 0.48 8.56
CA MET A 43 -21.51 -0.35 7.87
C MET A 43 -22.02 0.30 6.58
N ASP A 44 -21.85 1.62 6.41
CA ASP A 44 -22.21 2.37 5.21
C ASP A 44 -21.27 3.60 5.04
N ASN A 45 -21.39 4.32 3.92
CA ASN A 45 -20.70 5.58 3.66
C ASN A 45 -19.16 5.52 3.73
N ALA A 46 -18.58 4.38 3.34
CA ALA A 46 -17.14 4.13 3.40
C ALA A 46 -16.27 5.11 2.60
N LEU A 47 -16.86 5.86 1.66
CA LEU A 47 -16.16 6.88 0.85
C LEU A 47 -16.56 8.32 1.21
N LEU A 48 -17.29 8.52 2.32
CA LEU A 48 -17.76 9.83 2.79
C LEU A 48 -18.43 10.68 1.69
N ARG A 49 -19.32 10.07 0.90
CA ARG A 49 -20.09 10.77 -0.14
C ARG A 49 -21.10 11.76 0.45
N ARG A 50 -21.43 11.57 1.73
CA ARG A 50 -22.21 12.47 2.59
C ARG A 50 -21.45 12.72 3.90
N PRO A 51 -21.74 13.82 4.63
CA PRO A 51 -21.19 14.02 5.97
C PRO A 51 -21.42 12.80 6.86
N MET A 52 -20.41 12.47 7.66
CA MET A 52 -20.44 11.28 8.52
C MET A 52 -21.47 11.44 9.63
N SER A 53 -22.21 10.37 9.91
CA SER A 53 -23.14 10.29 11.04
C SER A 53 -22.87 9.04 11.88
N GLU A 54 -23.44 8.98 13.09
CA GLU A 54 -23.34 7.79 13.96
C GLU A 54 -23.94 6.54 13.31
N GLU A 55 -24.93 6.72 12.41
CA GLU A 55 -25.56 5.64 11.65
C GLU A 55 -24.59 4.93 10.69
N ASP A 56 -23.48 5.56 10.32
CA ASP A 56 -22.45 4.96 9.44
C ASP A 56 -21.59 3.94 10.19
N ILE A 57 -21.55 4.00 11.52
CA ILE A 57 -20.68 3.19 12.38
C ILE A 57 -21.39 1.90 12.76
N LYS A 58 -20.73 0.75 12.59
CA LYS A 58 -21.26 -0.55 13.00
C LYS A 58 -21.70 -0.53 14.46
N PRO A 59 -22.90 -1.07 14.81
CA PRO A 59 -23.39 -1.02 16.20
C PRO A 59 -22.59 -1.92 17.14
N ARG A 60 -21.84 -2.87 16.58
CA ARG A 60 -20.91 -3.75 17.29
C ARG A 60 -19.60 -3.79 16.52
N LEU A 61 -18.54 -3.34 17.16
CA LEU A 61 -17.19 -3.41 16.64
C LEU A 61 -16.60 -4.77 17.04
N LEU A 62 -16.35 -5.62 16.06
CA LEU A 62 -15.59 -6.86 16.26
C LEU A 62 -14.15 -6.56 15.83
N GLY A 63 -13.26 -6.52 16.81
CA GLY A 63 -11.80 -6.51 16.61
C GLY A 63 -11.24 -7.88 16.89
#